data_AF-A0A2K0TLQ1-F1
#
_entry.id   AF-A0A2K0TLQ1-F1
#
_cell.length_a   1.000
_cell.length_b   1.000
_cell.length_c   1.000
_cell.angle_alpha   90.00
_cell.angle_beta   90.00
_cell.angle_gamma   90.00
#
_symmetry.space_group_name_H-M   'P 1'
#
loop_
_entity.id
_entity.type
_entity.pdbx_description
1 polymer ?
#
loop_
_entity_poly.entity_id
_entity_poly.type
_entity_poly.pdbx_seq_one_letter_code
_entity_poly.pdbx_strand_id
1 'polypeptide(L)'
;MGAIVGGQTSCKSPEIEAFEAHLPSDVYIVSCHSLHGPGVDPQNQPLVLIQHRAPDEALRKVEIVLSCLKSKYVHLTAQEHDRITADTQAVTHAAFLSMGKAWHANRQYPWELSRYVGGIENVKMNIMLRIYSQKWHVYAGLAILNPEARKQVAQYAKSTTELYKLMLEGNFDDLKARIYGARDRVFGASKSWASRPLLEPSILTAFSLGTPTPEEPARPNNHLSLLAMVDCWAALGIVPYDHMLCSTPLFRLRLGVTEHLFRNTEMLDETLRTAVDDKRYRSDDLEFTFAARGWAECVTLGHFETWEKRFVSTQEFFQPRFADAKKVGDEMMKRVQASMDEALKMEGK
;
A
#
# COMPACT_ATOMS: atom_id res chain seq x y z
N MET A 1 24.16 -32.78 -5.86
CA MET A 1 24.03 -32.73 -7.33
C MET A 1 22.56 -32.67 -7.68
N GLY A 2 22.11 -31.62 -8.39
CA GLY A 2 20.71 -31.47 -8.82
C GLY A 2 19.71 -31.07 -7.73
N ALA A 3 20.18 -30.49 -6.62
CA ALA A 3 19.29 -29.96 -5.58
C ALA A 3 18.52 -28.73 -6.09
N ILE A 4 17.32 -28.52 -5.56
CA ILE A 4 16.52 -27.31 -5.83
C ILE A 4 16.56 -26.44 -4.57
N VAL A 5 16.99 -25.19 -4.73
CA VAL A 5 17.02 -24.18 -3.66
C VAL A 5 16.14 -23.01 -4.05
N GLY A 6 15.43 -22.46 -3.07
CA GLY A 6 14.58 -21.29 -3.24
C GLY A 6 14.39 -20.60 -1.90
N GLY A 7 14.15 -19.30 -1.96
CA GLY A 7 13.76 -18.52 -0.79
C GLY A 7 12.30 -18.09 -0.84
N GLN A 8 11.78 -17.66 0.31
CA GLN A 8 10.47 -17.02 0.47
C GLN A 8 10.57 -15.54 0.84
N THR A 9 11.70 -14.89 0.52
CA THR A 9 11.86 -13.47 0.84
C THR A 9 10.86 -12.60 0.08
N SER A 10 10.58 -11.40 0.58
CA SER A 10 9.64 -10.49 -0.08
C SER A 10 10.25 -9.64 -1.20
N CYS A 11 11.57 -9.70 -1.40
CA CYS A 11 12.31 -9.03 -2.48
C CYS A 11 13.20 -10.06 -3.18
N LYS A 12 13.08 -10.21 -4.49
CA LYS A 12 13.74 -11.29 -5.22
C LYS A 12 15.10 -10.89 -5.75
N SER A 13 15.31 -9.63 -6.11
CA SER A 13 16.61 -9.14 -6.60
C SER A 13 17.79 -9.51 -5.66
N PRO A 14 17.78 -9.12 -4.38
CA PRO A 14 18.89 -9.46 -3.46
C PRO A 14 18.97 -10.98 -3.16
N GLU A 15 17.85 -11.70 -3.20
CA GLU A 15 17.82 -13.15 -3.00
C GLU A 15 18.50 -13.87 -4.16
N ILE A 16 18.17 -13.49 -5.39
CA ILE A 16 18.75 -14.04 -6.61
C ILE A 16 20.24 -13.69 -6.68
N GLU A 17 20.63 -12.44 -6.39
CA GLU A 17 22.05 -12.04 -6.35
C GLU A 17 22.86 -12.90 -5.38
N ALA A 18 22.33 -13.16 -4.17
CA ALA A 18 22.98 -14.02 -3.20
C ALA A 18 23.07 -15.48 -3.68
N PHE A 19 22.02 -15.99 -4.32
CA PHE A 19 22.02 -17.34 -4.87
C PHE A 19 23.01 -17.50 -6.02
N GLU A 20 23.11 -16.53 -6.93
CA GLU A 20 24.08 -16.55 -8.02
C GLU A 20 25.52 -16.49 -7.51
N ALA A 21 25.78 -15.69 -6.47
CA ALA A 21 27.12 -15.54 -5.89
C ALA A 21 27.59 -16.77 -5.11
N HIS A 22 26.68 -17.50 -4.46
CA HIS A 22 27.05 -18.52 -3.47
C HIS A 22 26.63 -19.96 -3.81
N LEU A 23 25.64 -20.17 -4.70
CA LEU A 23 25.20 -21.52 -5.04
C LEU A 23 26.01 -22.12 -6.21
N PRO A 24 26.45 -23.38 -6.09
CA PRO A 24 27.09 -24.11 -7.18
C PRO A 24 26.26 -24.15 -8.46
N SER A 25 26.92 -24.31 -9.60
CA SER A 25 26.28 -24.35 -10.93
C SER A 25 25.37 -25.57 -11.14
N ASP A 26 25.58 -26.66 -10.39
CA ASP A 26 24.77 -27.89 -10.44
C ASP A 26 23.54 -27.85 -9.49
N VAL A 27 23.26 -26.67 -8.90
CA VAL A 27 22.08 -26.40 -8.07
C VAL A 27 21.07 -25.56 -8.85
N TYR A 28 19.83 -26.03 -8.87
CA TYR A 28 18.71 -25.33 -9.49
C TYR A 28 18.10 -24.30 -8.54
N ILE A 29 17.72 -23.14 -9.09
CA ILE A 29 17.13 -22.03 -8.34
C ILE A 29 15.66 -21.88 -8.74
N VAL A 30 14.76 -22.23 -7.82
CA VAL A 30 13.31 -22.01 -7.95
C VAL A 30 12.81 -21.40 -6.65
N SER A 31 12.63 -20.08 -6.65
CA SER A 31 12.13 -19.33 -5.50
C SER A 31 10.61 -19.25 -5.49
N CYS A 32 10.06 -18.89 -4.33
CA CYS A 32 8.64 -18.57 -4.23
C CYS A 32 8.41 -17.34 -3.34
N HIS A 33 7.18 -16.83 -3.34
CA HIS A 33 6.76 -15.82 -2.38
C HIS A 33 5.27 -15.94 -2.17
N SER A 34 4.87 -16.27 -0.93
CA SER A 34 3.46 -16.21 -0.56
C SER A 34 3.08 -14.78 -0.22
N LEU A 35 2.09 -14.20 -0.92
CA LEU A 35 1.73 -12.79 -0.78
C LEU A 35 0.82 -12.50 0.42
N HIS A 36 0.86 -13.35 1.45
CA HIS A 36 0.08 -13.19 2.67
C HIS A 36 0.94 -13.35 3.93
N GLY A 37 0.44 -12.81 5.05
CA GLY A 37 1.10 -12.96 6.34
C GLY A 37 1.01 -14.40 6.89
N PRO A 38 1.83 -14.77 7.88
CA PRO A 38 1.92 -16.13 8.41
C PRO A 38 0.64 -16.65 9.09
N GLY A 39 -0.27 -15.76 9.50
CA GLY A 39 -1.54 -16.12 10.13
C GLY A 39 -2.71 -16.30 9.16
N VAL A 40 -2.47 -16.26 7.85
CA VAL A 40 -3.50 -16.36 6.81
C VAL A 40 -3.47 -17.75 6.19
N ASP A 41 -4.65 -18.36 6.00
CA ASP A 41 -4.80 -19.62 5.27
C ASP A 41 -4.34 -19.46 3.82
N PRO A 42 -3.37 -20.26 3.34
CA PRO A 42 -2.84 -20.17 1.98
C PRO A 42 -3.82 -20.63 0.89
N GLN A 43 -4.93 -21.28 1.26
CA GLN A 43 -5.89 -21.80 0.30
C GLN A 43 -6.45 -20.66 -0.58
N ASN A 44 -6.39 -20.85 -1.90
CA ASN A 44 -6.78 -19.89 -2.93
C ASN A 44 -6.02 -18.56 -2.93
N GLN A 45 -5.04 -18.36 -2.04
CA GLN A 45 -4.18 -17.20 -2.04
C GLN A 45 -3.12 -17.31 -3.14
N PRO A 46 -2.64 -16.19 -3.71
CA PRO A 46 -1.60 -16.21 -4.71
C PRO A 46 -0.24 -16.63 -4.11
N LEU A 47 0.38 -17.64 -4.71
CA LEU A 47 1.75 -18.08 -4.44
C LEU A 47 2.59 -17.86 -5.69
N VAL A 48 3.51 -16.90 -5.62
CA VAL A 48 4.39 -16.61 -6.75
C VAL A 48 5.48 -17.68 -6.82
N LEU A 49 5.72 -18.23 -8.01
CA LEU A 49 6.83 -19.14 -8.32
C LEU A 49 7.78 -18.47 -9.32
N ILE A 50 9.08 -18.55 -9.06
CA ILE A 50 10.13 -17.89 -9.85
C ILE A 50 11.18 -18.92 -10.22
N GLN A 51 11.12 -19.37 -11.47
CA GLN A 51 12.10 -20.26 -12.09
C GLN A 51 13.25 -19.40 -12.63
N HIS A 52 14.34 -19.27 -11.88
CA HIS A 52 15.47 -18.41 -12.27
C HIS A 52 16.57 -19.17 -13.02
N ARG A 53 17.09 -20.25 -12.42
CA ARG A 53 18.15 -21.10 -12.98
C ARG A 53 17.79 -22.56 -12.80
N ALA A 54 16.80 -23.04 -13.55
CA ALA A 54 16.27 -24.38 -13.39
C ALA A 54 15.54 -24.85 -14.66
N PRO A 55 15.58 -26.14 -15.00
CA PRO A 55 14.72 -26.71 -16.04
C PRO A 55 13.27 -26.85 -15.55
N ASP A 56 12.32 -26.98 -16.47
CA ASP A 56 10.89 -27.08 -16.15
C ASP A 56 10.55 -28.27 -15.24
N GLU A 57 11.34 -29.34 -15.28
CA GLU A 57 11.17 -30.48 -14.38
C GLU A 57 11.36 -30.09 -12.92
N ALA A 58 12.30 -29.18 -12.62
CA ALA A 58 12.52 -28.69 -11.27
C ALA A 58 11.34 -27.82 -10.80
N LEU A 59 10.82 -26.95 -11.67
CA LEU A 59 9.61 -26.17 -11.37
C LEU A 59 8.41 -27.08 -11.09
N ARG A 60 8.16 -28.08 -11.94
CA ARG A 60 7.08 -29.06 -11.73
C ARG A 60 7.20 -29.81 -10.41
N LYS A 61 8.42 -30.17 -9.98
CA LYS A 61 8.65 -30.77 -8.66
C LYS A 61 8.28 -29.81 -7.53
N VAL A 62 8.62 -28.53 -7.64
CA VAL A 62 8.24 -27.50 -6.65
C VAL A 62 6.73 -27.31 -6.60
N GLU A 63 6.05 -27.27 -7.74
CA GLU A 63 4.58 -27.21 -7.81
C GLU A 63 3.92 -28.41 -7.09
N ILE A 64 4.43 -29.63 -7.32
CA ILE A 64 3.90 -30.83 -6.65
C ILE A 64 4.09 -30.72 -5.14
N VAL A 65 5.29 -30.33 -4.68
CA VAL A 65 5.59 -30.19 -3.24
C VAL A 65 4.70 -29.13 -2.58
N LEU A 66 4.50 -28.00 -3.24
CA LEU A 66 3.71 -26.88 -2.72
C LEU A 66 2.20 -27.05 -2.92
N SER A 67 1.74 -28.11 -3.60
CA SER A 67 0.32 -28.36 -3.89
C SER A 67 -0.52 -28.54 -2.62
N CYS A 68 0.11 -28.97 -1.53
CA CYS A 68 -0.53 -29.11 -0.22
C CYS A 68 -1.06 -27.78 0.33
N LEU A 69 -0.52 -26.64 -0.10
CA LEU A 69 -0.97 -25.30 0.29
C LEU A 69 -2.29 -24.90 -0.36
N LYS A 70 -2.68 -25.56 -1.47
CA LYS A 70 -3.88 -25.22 -2.26
C LYS A 70 -3.92 -23.75 -2.71
N SER A 71 -2.75 -23.14 -2.88
CA SER A 71 -2.59 -21.78 -3.36
C SER A 71 -2.77 -21.71 -4.88
N LYS A 72 -3.05 -20.51 -5.39
CA LYS A 72 -3.07 -20.23 -6.83
C LYS A 72 -1.66 -19.86 -7.27
N TYR A 73 -1.04 -20.67 -8.13
CA TYR A 73 0.30 -20.37 -8.64
C TYR A 73 0.28 -19.20 -9.61
N VAL A 74 1.23 -18.30 -9.43
CA VAL A 74 1.50 -17.17 -10.31
C VAL A 74 2.96 -17.25 -10.70
N HIS A 75 3.25 -17.44 -11.99
CA HIS A 75 4.62 -17.58 -12.47
C HIS A 75 5.14 -16.21 -12.91
N LEU A 76 6.26 -15.78 -12.32
CA LEU A 76 6.89 -14.49 -12.62
C LEU A 76 8.41 -14.66 -12.67
N THR A 77 9.08 -13.80 -13.41
CA THR A 77 10.52 -13.58 -13.22
C THR A 77 10.79 -12.79 -11.93
N ALA A 78 12.02 -12.84 -11.43
CA ALA A 78 12.41 -12.05 -10.25
C ALA A 78 12.19 -10.53 -10.46
N GLN A 79 12.45 -10.04 -11.67
CA GLN A 79 12.28 -8.64 -12.04
C GLN A 79 10.79 -8.24 -12.08
N GLU A 80 9.94 -9.06 -12.71
CA GLU A 80 8.49 -8.82 -12.73
C GLU A 80 7.89 -8.84 -11.33
N HIS A 81 8.31 -9.80 -10.50
CA HIS A 81 7.90 -9.87 -9.11
C HIS A 81 8.24 -8.57 -8.35
N ASP A 82 9.50 -8.12 -8.42
CA ASP A 82 9.92 -6.93 -7.67
C ASP A 82 9.22 -5.66 -8.18
N ARG A 83 8.98 -5.56 -9.49
CA ARG A 83 8.18 -4.47 -10.06
C ARG A 83 6.73 -4.50 -9.55
N ILE A 84 6.05 -5.64 -9.64
CA ILE A 84 4.64 -5.79 -9.21
C ILE A 84 4.50 -5.52 -7.70
N THR A 85 5.41 -6.05 -6.88
CA THR A 85 5.37 -5.81 -5.43
C THR A 85 5.64 -4.35 -5.08
N ALA A 86 6.53 -3.66 -5.80
CA ALA A 86 6.73 -2.23 -5.64
C ALA A 86 5.46 -1.46 -6.01
N ASP A 87 4.91 -1.68 -7.21
CA ASP A 87 3.74 -0.98 -7.75
C ASP A 87 2.49 -1.14 -6.86
N THR A 88 2.36 -2.27 -6.18
CA THR A 88 1.20 -2.57 -5.32
C THR A 88 1.40 -2.18 -3.85
N GLN A 89 2.64 -1.96 -3.39
CA GLN A 89 2.93 -1.80 -1.96
C GLN A 89 3.72 -0.53 -1.60
N ALA A 90 4.71 -0.12 -2.40
CA ALA A 90 5.72 0.85 -1.99
C ALA A 90 5.13 2.24 -1.69
N VAL A 91 4.44 2.83 -2.67
CA VAL A 91 3.77 4.15 -2.53
C VAL A 91 2.78 4.14 -1.37
N THR A 92 2.03 3.05 -1.26
CA THR A 92 1.00 2.90 -0.23
C THR A 92 1.59 2.78 1.18
N HIS A 93 2.65 2.00 1.36
CA HIS A 93 3.37 1.93 2.64
C HIS A 93 3.97 3.28 3.00
N ALA A 94 4.60 3.97 2.04
CA ALA A 94 5.15 5.30 2.26
C ALA A 94 4.08 6.29 2.73
N ALA A 95 2.89 6.27 2.13
CA ALA A 95 1.77 7.11 2.54
C ALA A 95 1.38 6.86 4.01
N PHE A 96 1.07 5.62 4.38
CA PHE A 96 0.56 5.32 5.73
C PHE A 96 1.62 5.37 6.84
N LEU A 97 2.88 5.07 6.53
CA LEU A 97 4.02 5.34 7.43
C LEU A 97 4.19 6.84 7.65
N SER A 98 3.98 7.66 6.60
CA SER A 98 4.06 9.12 6.74
C SER A 98 2.93 9.65 7.60
N MET A 99 1.71 9.10 7.48
CA MET A 99 0.57 9.48 8.33
C MET A 99 0.85 9.20 9.81
N GLY A 100 1.30 7.98 10.14
CA GLY A 100 1.60 7.65 11.54
C GLY A 100 2.73 8.51 12.11
N LYS A 101 3.76 8.81 11.31
CA LYS A 101 4.84 9.69 11.77
C LYS A 101 4.39 11.13 11.99
N ALA A 102 3.51 11.67 11.14
CA ALA A 102 2.96 13.01 11.29
C ALA A 102 2.08 13.13 12.56
N TRP A 103 1.21 12.16 12.79
CA TRP A 103 0.38 12.14 14.00
C TRP A 103 1.21 11.95 15.28
N HIS A 104 2.27 11.14 15.22
CA HIS A 104 3.22 11.04 16.34
C HIS A 104 3.95 12.37 16.59
N ALA A 105 4.42 13.07 15.55
CA ALA A 105 5.08 14.36 15.69
C ALA A 105 4.16 15.41 16.36
N ASN A 106 2.88 15.41 15.99
CA ASN A 106 1.85 16.25 16.60
C ASN A 106 1.30 15.70 17.94
N ARG A 107 1.79 14.55 18.41
CA ARG A 107 1.38 13.87 19.66
C ARG A 107 -0.13 13.67 19.77
N GLN A 108 -0.78 13.30 18.67
CA GLN A 108 -2.24 13.21 18.59
C GLN A 108 -2.71 11.83 18.14
N TYR A 109 -3.88 11.44 18.63
CA TYR A 109 -4.61 10.28 18.14
C TYR A 109 -5.73 10.77 17.21
N PRO A 110 -5.69 10.48 15.90
CA PRO A 110 -6.64 11.05 14.94
C PRO A 110 -8.10 10.70 15.27
N TRP A 111 -8.40 9.49 15.74
CA TRP A 111 -9.76 9.10 16.13
C TRP A 111 -10.29 9.78 17.39
N GLU A 112 -9.47 10.50 18.15
CA GLU A 112 -9.89 11.35 19.28
C GLU A 112 -10.22 12.78 18.81
N LEU A 113 -10.05 13.07 17.51
CA LEU A 113 -10.25 14.38 16.92
C LEU A 113 -11.42 14.35 15.94
N SER A 114 -12.43 15.16 16.19
CA SER A 114 -13.65 15.25 15.37
C SER A 114 -13.41 15.43 13.87
N ARG A 115 -12.27 16.03 13.49
CA ARG A 115 -11.87 16.25 12.09
C ARG A 115 -11.37 15.01 11.33
N TYR A 116 -11.17 13.87 11.99
CA TYR A 116 -10.71 12.61 11.38
C TYR A 116 -11.70 11.46 11.57
N VAL A 117 -12.96 11.77 11.89
CA VAL A 117 -13.99 10.78 12.16
C VAL A 117 -14.82 10.48 10.91
N GLY A 118 -14.88 9.21 10.50
CA GLY A 118 -15.78 8.72 9.46
C GLY A 118 -15.13 8.44 8.09
N GLY A 119 -15.80 7.57 7.31
CA GLY A 119 -15.50 7.30 5.91
C GLY A 119 -14.06 6.88 5.62
N ILE A 120 -13.44 7.55 4.64
CA ILE A 120 -12.06 7.31 4.17
C ILE A 120 -11.06 7.34 5.33
N GLU A 121 -11.24 8.22 6.32
CA GLU A 121 -10.31 8.37 7.44
C GLU A 121 -10.14 7.09 8.25
N ASN A 122 -11.24 6.38 8.50
CA ASN A 122 -11.19 5.14 9.26
C ASN A 122 -10.35 4.07 8.59
N VAL A 123 -10.50 3.93 7.28
CA VAL A 123 -9.73 2.97 6.49
C VAL A 123 -8.25 3.32 6.58
N LYS A 124 -7.90 4.60 6.40
CA LYS A 124 -6.51 5.07 6.52
C LYS A 124 -5.93 4.83 7.92
N MET A 125 -6.69 5.11 8.99
CA MET A 125 -6.27 4.86 10.38
C MET A 125 -6.04 3.37 10.65
N ASN A 126 -6.95 2.51 10.22
CA ASN A 126 -6.82 1.06 10.38
C ASN A 126 -5.59 0.51 9.62
N ILE A 127 -5.35 0.98 8.40
CA ILE A 127 -4.16 0.56 7.63
C ILE A 127 -2.88 1.03 8.31
N MET A 128 -2.83 2.28 8.76
CA MET A 128 -1.69 2.83 9.50
C MET A 128 -1.40 2.01 10.76
N LEU A 129 -2.41 1.79 11.61
CA LEU A 129 -2.26 1.02 12.85
C LEU A 129 -1.81 -0.41 12.57
N ARG A 130 -2.34 -1.03 11.51
CA ARG A 130 -1.91 -2.36 11.08
C ARG A 130 -0.46 -2.40 10.62
N ILE A 131 0.05 -1.35 9.98
CA ILE A 131 1.47 -1.28 9.59
C ILE A 131 2.33 -1.18 10.85
N TYR A 132 2.01 -0.27 11.77
CA TYR A 132 2.77 -0.08 13.00
C TYR A 132 2.61 -1.22 14.00
N SER A 133 1.61 -2.09 13.88
CA SER A 133 1.50 -3.31 14.69
C SER A 133 2.40 -4.46 14.22
N GLN A 134 3.18 -4.27 13.15
CA GLN A 134 4.04 -5.29 12.54
C GLN A 134 5.53 -4.94 12.76
N LYS A 135 6.41 -5.83 12.32
CA LYS A 135 7.86 -5.66 12.49
C LYS A 135 8.42 -4.67 11.46
N TRP A 136 9.18 -3.68 11.94
CA TRP A 136 9.74 -2.61 11.12
C TRP A 136 10.57 -3.13 9.93
N HIS A 137 11.33 -4.21 10.13
CA HIS A 137 12.28 -4.74 9.16
C HIS A 137 11.59 -5.32 7.91
N VAL A 138 10.31 -5.69 8.00
CA VAL A 138 9.52 -6.12 6.83
C VAL A 138 9.33 -4.96 5.86
N TYR A 139 8.93 -3.80 6.37
CA TYR A 139 8.72 -2.60 5.56
C TYR A 139 10.04 -1.97 5.11
N ALA A 140 11.05 -1.98 5.97
CA ALA A 140 12.39 -1.52 5.61
C ALA A 140 12.98 -2.38 4.48
N GLY A 141 12.90 -3.70 4.61
CA GLY A 141 13.40 -4.63 3.59
C GLY A 141 12.68 -4.44 2.25
N LEU A 142 11.35 -4.32 2.26
CA LEU A 142 10.56 -4.05 1.05
C LEU A 142 10.94 -2.73 0.38
N ALA A 143 11.10 -1.65 1.14
CA ALA A 143 11.38 -0.34 0.57
C ALA A 143 12.85 -0.16 0.17
N ILE A 144 13.78 -0.63 1.01
CA ILE A 144 15.22 -0.46 0.83
C ILE A 144 15.79 -1.49 -0.14
N LEU A 145 15.38 -2.76 -0.09
CA LEU A 145 16.05 -3.80 -0.90
C LEU A 145 15.45 -3.96 -2.29
N ASN A 146 14.27 -3.40 -2.57
CA ASN A 146 13.65 -3.42 -3.89
C ASN A 146 14.00 -2.13 -4.66
N PRO A 147 14.78 -2.19 -5.76
CA PRO A 147 15.16 -1.02 -6.54
C PRO A 147 13.98 -0.22 -7.12
N GLU A 148 12.90 -0.90 -7.51
CA GLU A 148 11.69 -0.25 -8.03
C GLU A 148 10.93 0.49 -6.91
N ALA A 149 10.91 -0.08 -5.70
CA ALA A 149 10.33 0.59 -4.54
C ALA A 149 11.09 1.89 -4.19
N ARG A 150 12.42 1.92 -4.32
CA ARG A 150 13.22 3.13 -4.05
C ARG A 150 12.78 4.31 -4.92
N LYS A 151 12.62 4.07 -6.24
CA LYS A 151 12.15 5.09 -7.20
C LYS A 151 10.76 5.61 -6.82
N GLN A 152 9.86 4.70 -6.45
CA GLN A 152 8.49 5.03 -6.06
C GLN A 152 8.40 5.83 -4.78
N VAL A 153 9.15 5.47 -3.74
CA VAL A 153 9.15 6.23 -2.47
C VAL A 153 9.73 7.63 -2.67
N ALA A 154 10.80 7.77 -3.46
CA ALA A 154 11.37 9.07 -3.79
C ALA A 154 10.38 9.96 -4.57
N GLN A 155 9.73 9.41 -5.60
CA GLN A 155 8.71 10.13 -6.37
C GLN A 155 7.49 10.46 -5.51
N TYR A 156 7.08 9.59 -4.60
CA TYR A 156 5.96 9.85 -3.69
C TYR A 156 6.26 11.04 -2.76
N ALA A 157 7.48 11.12 -2.20
CA ALA A 157 7.89 12.26 -1.39
C ALA A 157 7.93 13.57 -2.19
N LYS A 158 8.38 13.51 -3.45
CA LYS A 158 8.33 14.64 -4.39
C LYS A 158 6.89 15.09 -4.67
N SER A 159 6.02 14.14 -5.02
CA SER A 159 4.59 14.39 -5.31
C SER A 159 3.89 15.02 -4.11
N THR A 160 4.11 14.48 -2.92
CA THR A 160 3.57 15.02 -1.65
C THR A 160 4.02 16.47 -1.43
N THR A 161 5.32 16.74 -1.63
CA THR A 161 5.89 18.08 -1.42
C THR A 161 5.36 19.10 -2.43
N GLU A 162 5.28 18.74 -3.71
CA GLU A 162 4.82 19.64 -4.77
C GLU A 162 3.32 19.95 -4.64
N LEU A 163 2.50 18.94 -4.34
CA LEU A 163 1.07 19.15 -4.09
C LEU A 163 0.85 20.04 -2.85
N TYR A 164 1.58 19.82 -1.77
CA TYR A 164 1.47 20.66 -0.58
C TYR A 164 1.88 22.13 -0.85
N LYS A 165 2.86 22.37 -1.72
CA LYS A 165 3.23 23.74 -2.14
C LYS A 165 2.09 24.41 -2.91
N LEU A 166 1.49 23.73 -3.88
CA LEU A 166 0.33 24.26 -4.62
C LEU A 166 -0.83 24.59 -3.68
N MET A 167 -1.11 23.69 -2.73
CA MET A 167 -2.07 23.96 -1.66
C MET A 167 -1.67 25.24 -0.93
N LEU A 168 -0.43 25.36 -0.45
CA LEU A 168 0.05 26.48 0.40
C LEU A 168 -0.02 27.83 -0.29
N GLU A 169 0.29 27.87 -1.58
CA GLU A 169 0.20 29.05 -2.43
C GLU A 169 -1.24 29.43 -2.78
N GLY A 170 -2.20 28.55 -2.49
CA GLY A 170 -3.60 28.74 -2.84
C GLY A 170 -3.88 28.58 -4.33
N ASN A 171 -3.01 27.88 -5.06
CA ASN A 171 -3.09 27.71 -6.49
C ASN A 171 -4.07 26.57 -6.86
N PHE A 172 -5.36 26.86 -6.76
CA PHE A 172 -6.43 25.89 -6.99
C PHE A 172 -6.45 25.34 -8.41
N ASP A 173 -6.26 26.19 -9.42
CA ASP A 173 -6.37 25.77 -10.82
C ASP A 173 -5.26 24.80 -11.22
N ASP A 174 -4.00 25.08 -10.85
CA ASP A 174 -2.89 24.16 -11.13
C ASP A 174 -2.99 22.87 -10.32
N LEU A 175 -3.43 22.95 -9.06
CA LEU A 175 -3.70 21.77 -8.24
C LEU A 175 -4.77 20.88 -8.89
N LYS A 176 -5.88 21.48 -9.33
CA LYS A 176 -6.97 20.77 -10.01
C LYS A 176 -6.50 20.15 -11.32
N ALA A 177 -5.84 20.93 -12.18
CA ALA A 177 -5.33 20.45 -13.46
C ALA A 177 -4.37 19.25 -13.28
N ARG A 178 -3.44 19.34 -12.32
CA ARG A 178 -2.50 18.27 -12.01
C ARG A 178 -3.17 17.00 -11.52
N ILE A 179 -4.09 17.11 -10.56
CA ILE A 179 -4.78 15.95 -9.97
C ILE A 179 -5.73 15.28 -10.97
N TYR A 180 -6.48 16.05 -11.76
CA TYR A 180 -7.33 15.48 -12.81
C TYR A 180 -6.50 14.84 -13.94
N GLY A 181 -5.38 15.46 -14.33
CA GLY A 181 -4.45 14.84 -15.28
C GLY A 181 -3.86 13.54 -14.75
N ALA A 182 -3.54 13.47 -13.46
CA ALA A 182 -3.08 12.24 -12.81
C ALA A 182 -4.18 11.16 -12.75
N ARG A 183 -5.40 11.55 -12.39
CA ARG A 183 -6.59 10.67 -12.41
C ARG A 183 -6.77 10.03 -13.77
N ASP A 184 -6.75 10.83 -14.84
CA ASP A 184 -7.06 10.34 -16.18
C ASP A 184 -5.95 9.40 -16.70
N ARG A 185 -4.69 9.61 -16.31
CA ARG A 185 -3.59 8.68 -16.62
C ARG A 185 -3.69 7.35 -15.88
N VAL A 186 -4.05 7.38 -14.60
CA VAL A 186 -4.08 6.18 -13.74
C VAL A 186 -5.37 5.37 -13.94
N PHE A 187 -6.50 6.05 -14.07
CA PHE A 187 -7.83 5.42 -14.11
C PHE A 187 -8.50 5.49 -15.48
N GLY A 188 -8.18 6.48 -16.32
CA GLY A 188 -8.90 6.77 -17.56
C GLY A 188 -8.79 5.71 -18.65
N ALA A 189 -7.71 4.93 -18.69
CA ALA A 189 -7.54 3.84 -19.65
C ALA A 189 -8.15 2.50 -19.18
N SER A 190 -8.56 2.39 -17.91
CA SER A 190 -8.94 1.11 -17.31
C SER A 190 -10.40 0.75 -17.60
N LYS A 191 -10.61 -0.34 -18.34
CA LYS A 191 -11.96 -0.91 -18.56
C LYS A 191 -12.63 -1.37 -17.26
N SER A 192 -11.84 -1.75 -16.25
CA SER A 192 -12.36 -2.19 -14.94
C SER A 192 -12.82 -1.04 -14.05
N TRP A 193 -12.21 0.15 -14.20
CA TRP A 193 -12.69 1.37 -13.55
C TRP A 193 -14.14 1.69 -13.96
N ALA A 194 -14.44 1.53 -15.25
CA ALA A 194 -15.76 1.86 -15.79
C ALA A 194 -16.88 0.91 -15.31
N SER A 195 -16.58 -0.34 -14.96
CA SER A 195 -17.60 -1.37 -14.73
C SER A 195 -18.14 -1.41 -13.30
N ARG A 196 -17.29 -1.47 -12.27
CA ARG A 196 -17.70 -1.60 -10.85
C ARG A 196 -16.62 -1.10 -9.89
N PRO A 197 -16.97 -0.48 -8.75
CA PRO A 197 -15.98 -0.13 -7.73
C PRO A 197 -15.32 -1.37 -7.12
N LEU A 198 -14.03 -1.29 -6.80
CA LEU A 198 -13.28 -2.37 -6.13
C LEU A 198 -13.81 -2.70 -4.74
N LEU A 199 -14.40 -1.73 -4.06
CA LEU A 199 -14.98 -1.88 -2.73
C LEU A 199 -16.39 -1.28 -2.73
N GLU A 200 -17.31 -1.99 -2.09
CA GLU A 200 -18.61 -1.43 -1.78
C GLU A 200 -18.45 -0.23 -0.82
N PRO A 201 -19.05 0.94 -1.08
CA PRO A 201 -18.90 2.13 -0.24
C PRO A 201 -19.25 1.88 1.24
N SER A 202 -20.18 0.95 1.50
CA SER A 202 -20.55 0.54 2.86
C SER A 202 -19.40 -0.08 3.66
N ILE A 203 -18.39 -0.66 3.01
CA ILE A 203 -17.19 -1.19 3.68
C ILE A 203 -16.34 -0.03 4.23
N LEU A 204 -16.32 1.11 3.53
CA LEU A 204 -15.55 2.29 3.96
C LEU A 204 -16.18 2.97 5.18
N THR A 205 -17.49 2.84 5.37
CA THR A 205 -18.23 3.46 6.48
C THR A 205 -18.47 2.52 7.66
N ALA A 206 -18.40 1.20 7.47
CA ALA A 206 -18.80 0.21 8.48
C ALA A 206 -17.79 0.01 9.64
N PHE A 207 -16.52 0.39 9.47
CA PHE A 207 -15.47 0.08 10.45
C PHE A 207 -14.84 1.36 10.98
N SER A 208 -15.40 1.89 12.06
CA SER A 208 -15.04 3.18 12.64
C SER A 208 -14.34 3.01 13.99
N LEU A 209 -13.21 3.71 14.20
CA LEU A 209 -12.59 3.82 15.53
C LEU A 209 -13.20 4.98 16.37
N GLY A 210 -13.87 5.92 15.71
CA GLY A 210 -14.75 6.92 16.33
C GLY A 210 -15.99 7.12 15.44
N THR A 211 -17.14 7.46 15.99
CA THR A 211 -18.39 7.58 15.21
C THR A 211 -18.78 9.05 15.07
N PRO A 212 -19.09 9.56 13.86
CA PRO A 212 -19.59 10.92 13.73
C PRO A 212 -20.88 11.06 14.54
N THR A 213 -20.98 12.11 15.36
CA THR A 213 -22.23 12.43 16.07
C THR A 213 -22.95 13.57 15.34
N PRO A 214 -24.26 13.77 15.58
CA PRO A 214 -24.95 14.95 15.04
C PRO A 214 -24.30 16.28 15.46
N GLU A 215 -23.64 16.33 16.62
CA GLU A 215 -22.88 17.50 17.07
C GLU A 215 -21.50 17.63 16.40
N GLU A 216 -20.91 16.52 15.94
CA GLU A 216 -19.62 16.47 15.26
C GLU A 216 -19.72 15.67 13.94
N PRO A 217 -20.35 16.26 12.90
CA PRO A 217 -20.52 15.58 11.62
C PRO A 217 -19.16 15.36 10.96
N ALA A 218 -19.09 14.33 10.09
CA ALA A 218 -17.93 14.08 9.25
C ALA A 218 -17.60 15.33 8.42
N ARG A 219 -16.32 15.69 8.38
CA ARG A 219 -15.84 16.92 7.73
C ARG A 219 -15.05 16.59 6.47
N PRO A 220 -15.10 17.45 5.44
CA PRO A 220 -14.24 17.31 4.28
C PRO A 220 -12.76 17.34 4.67
N ASN A 221 -11.96 16.52 4.00
CA ASN A 221 -10.51 16.47 4.14
C ASN A 221 -9.87 16.66 2.77
N ASN A 222 -8.68 17.28 2.76
CA ASN A 222 -7.87 17.45 1.55
C ASN A 222 -7.24 16.15 1.04
N HIS A 223 -7.21 15.11 1.87
CA HIS A 223 -6.66 13.79 1.53
C HIS A 223 -5.31 13.83 0.80
N LEU A 224 -4.39 14.73 1.21
CA LEU A 224 -3.05 14.88 0.60
C LEU A 224 -2.34 13.53 0.42
N SER A 225 -2.51 12.62 1.38
CA SER A 225 -1.96 11.26 1.30
C SER A 225 -2.46 10.49 0.07
N LEU A 226 -3.75 10.54 -0.27
CA LEU A 226 -4.31 9.83 -1.42
C LEU A 226 -4.04 10.57 -2.74
N LEU A 227 -4.10 11.91 -2.71
CA LEU A 227 -3.78 12.75 -3.88
C LEU A 227 -2.33 12.51 -4.35
N ALA A 228 -1.39 12.48 -3.41
CA ALA A 228 0.02 12.22 -3.69
C ALA A 228 0.28 10.80 -4.20
N MET A 229 -0.54 9.80 -3.81
CA MET A 229 -0.42 8.44 -4.34
C MET A 229 -0.75 8.41 -5.84
N VAL A 230 -1.86 9.03 -6.25
CA VAL A 230 -2.28 9.05 -7.66
C VAL A 230 -1.34 9.90 -8.51
N ASP A 231 -0.89 11.05 -8.00
CA ASP A 231 0.11 11.87 -8.68
C ASP A 231 1.44 11.11 -8.88
N CYS A 232 1.89 10.37 -7.87
CA CYS A 232 3.09 9.53 -7.96
C CYS A 232 2.93 8.42 -9.01
N TRP A 233 1.81 7.70 -8.99
CA TRP A 233 1.53 6.67 -9.99
C TRP A 233 1.49 7.24 -11.41
N ALA A 234 0.83 8.39 -11.59
CA ALA A 234 0.76 9.07 -12.88
C ALA A 234 2.14 9.53 -13.37
N ALA A 235 3.00 10.02 -12.48
CA ALA A 235 4.36 10.46 -12.81
C ALA A 235 5.27 9.30 -13.23
N LEU A 236 5.03 8.09 -12.71
CA LEU A 236 5.81 6.89 -13.01
C LEU A 236 5.19 5.99 -14.09
N GLY A 237 4.01 6.36 -14.60
CA GLY A 237 3.27 5.52 -15.56
C GLY A 237 2.80 4.20 -14.95
N ILE A 238 2.51 4.18 -13.66
CA ILE A 238 2.01 3.00 -12.94
C ILE A 238 0.49 2.99 -12.99
N VAL A 239 -0.08 1.88 -13.45
CA VAL A 239 -1.53 1.61 -13.40
C VAL A 239 -1.76 0.45 -12.45
N PRO A 240 -2.19 0.69 -11.19
CA PRO A 240 -2.31 -0.38 -10.20
C PRO A 240 -3.24 -1.54 -10.60
N TYR A 241 -4.22 -1.29 -11.49
CA TYR A 241 -5.14 -2.32 -11.99
C TYR A 241 -4.47 -3.38 -12.88
N ASP A 242 -3.31 -3.10 -13.47
CA ASP A 242 -2.61 -4.08 -14.32
C ASP A 242 -2.02 -5.23 -13.49
N HIS A 243 -1.91 -5.05 -12.17
CA HIS A 243 -1.27 -6.00 -11.25
C HIS A 243 -2.27 -6.74 -10.34
N MET A 244 -3.55 -6.78 -10.72
CA MET A 244 -4.60 -7.44 -9.94
C MET A 244 -4.41 -8.96 -9.78
N LEU A 245 -3.56 -9.59 -10.58
CA LEU A 245 -3.20 -11.01 -10.45
C LEU A 245 -2.52 -11.32 -9.09
N CYS A 246 -1.79 -10.36 -8.54
CA CYS A 246 -1.15 -10.45 -7.23
C CYS A 246 -1.95 -9.74 -6.12
N SER A 247 -3.23 -9.48 -6.37
CA SER A 247 -4.08 -8.67 -5.50
C SER A 247 -4.35 -9.35 -4.16
N THR A 248 -3.78 -8.79 -3.10
CA THR A 248 -4.14 -9.12 -1.72
C THR A 248 -5.37 -8.33 -1.26
N PRO A 249 -6.11 -8.79 -0.23
CA PRO A 249 -7.17 -8.00 0.39
C PRO A 249 -6.73 -6.61 0.83
N LEU A 250 -5.50 -6.49 1.33
CA LEU A 250 -4.91 -5.20 1.71
C LEU A 250 -4.67 -4.30 0.51
N PHE A 251 -4.20 -4.85 -0.61
CA PHE A 251 -4.04 -4.09 -1.83
C PHE A 251 -5.39 -3.56 -2.33
N ARG A 252 -6.44 -4.40 -2.37
CA ARG A 252 -7.79 -3.95 -2.74
C ARG A 252 -8.36 -2.90 -1.82
N LEU A 253 -8.17 -3.05 -0.51
CA LEU A 253 -8.60 -2.04 0.46
C LEU A 253 -7.95 -0.67 0.18
N ARG A 254 -6.64 -0.68 -0.05
CA ARG A 254 -5.83 0.52 -0.28
C ARG A 254 -6.11 1.18 -1.63
N LEU A 255 -6.22 0.39 -2.69
CA LEU A 255 -6.58 0.89 -4.02
C LEU A 255 -8.04 1.36 -4.05
N GLY A 256 -8.95 0.62 -3.41
CA GLY A 256 -10.37 0.92 -3.39
C GLY A 256 -10.72 2.21 -2.64
N VAL A 257 -9.99 2.55 -1.56
CA VAL A 257 -10.20 3.84 -0.89
C VAL A 257 -9.75 5.03 -1.75
N THR A 258 -8.64 4.87 -2.48
CA THR A 258 -8.19 5.87 -3.45
C THR A 258 -9.15 5.96 -4.63
N GLU A 259 -9.61 4.83 -5.17
CA GLU A 259 -10.64 4.78 -6.20
C GLU A 259 -11.89 5.55 -5.78
N HIS A 260 -12.38 5.30 -4.56
CA HIS A 260 -13.61 5.92 -4.08
C HIS A 260 -13.57 7.46 -4.15
N LEU A 261 -12.44 8.05 -3.73
CA LEU A 261 -12.22 9.49 -3.82
C LEU A 261 -12.19 9.98 -5.28
N PHE A 262 -11.46 9.29 -6.16
CA PHE A 262 -11.23 9.73 -7.53
C PHE A 262 -12.39 9.44 -8.49
N ARG A 263 -13.29 8.52 -8.12
CA ARG A 263 -14.50 8.18 -8.87
C ARG A 263 -15.64 9.16 -8.61
N ASN A 264 -15.69 9.75 -7.42
CA ASN A 264 -16.69 10.74 -7.06
C ASN A 264 -16.16 12.16 -7.38
N THR A 265 -16.63 12.73 -8.49
CA THR A 265 -16.18 14.06 -8.96
C THR A 265 -16.54 15.17 -7.96
N GLU A 266 -17.70 15.08 -7.31
CA GLU A 266 -18.13 16.07 -6.31
C GLU A 266 -17.22 16.03 -5.07
N MET A 267 -16.95 14.82 -4.57
CA MET A 267 -16.04 14.61 -3.43
C MET A 267 -14.62 15.08 -3.78
N LEU A 268 -14.12 14.74 -4.97
CA LEU A 268 -12.79 15.18 -5.41
C LEU A 268 -12.69 16.70 -5.50
N ASP A 269 -13.70 17.37 -6.07
CA ASP A 269 -13.73 18.83 -6.14
C ASP A 269 -13.80 19.47 -4.74
N GLU A 270 -14.58 18.91 -3.81
CA GLU A 270 -14.62 19.36 -2.42
C GLU A 270 -13.28 19.15 -1.70
N THR A 271 -12.62 18.01 -1.93
CA THR A 271 -11.28 17.71 -1.43
C THR A 271 -10.25 18.74 -1.91
N LEU A 272 -10.26 19.11 -3.20
CA LEU A 272 -9.34 20.08 -3.76
C LEU A 272 -9.58 21.51 -3.24
N ARG A 273 -10.85 21.91 -3.08
CA ARG A 273 -11.19 23.20 -2.45
C ARG A 273 -10.72 23.23 -1.01
N THR A 274 -11.05 22.19 -0.25
CA THR A 274 -10.59 22.01 1.14
C THR A 274 -9.06 22.09 1.23
N ALA A 275 -8.34 21.53 0.26
CA ALA A 275 -6.88 21.54 0.23
C ALA A 275 -6.29 22.96 0.17
N VAL A 276 -6.97 23.89 -0.49
CA VAL A 276 -6.55 25.28 -0.66
C VAL A 276 -7.11 26.17 0.46
N ASP A 277 -8.43 26.15 0.67
CA ASP A 277 -9.15 27.11 1.49
C ASP A 277 -9.12 26.78 2.98
N ASP A 278 -9.08 25.50 3.33
CA ASP A 278 -9.15 25.06 4.72
C ASP A 278 -7.76 24.92 5.34
N LYS A 279 -7.52 25.72 6.38
CA LYS A 279 -6.23 25.76 7.09
C LYS A 279 -6.12 24.72 8.21
N ARG A 280 -7.20 24.02 8.57
CA ARG A 280 -7.25 23.11 9.74
C ARG A 280 -6.27 21.94 9.66
N TYR A 281 -6.02 21.42 8.46
CA TYR A 281 -5.13 20.27 8.24
C TYR A 281 -3.68 20.68 7.96
N ARG A 282 -3.39 21.97 7.78
CA ARG A 282 -2.09 22.45 7.28
C ARG A 282 -0.89 22.06 8.13
N SER A 283 -1.06 22.06 9.45
CA SER A 283 -0.02 21.62 10.39
C SER A 283 0.21 20.11 10.29
N ASP A 284 -0.86 19.35 10.11
CA ASP A 284 -0.78 17.89 9.94
C ASP A 284 -0.13 17.54 8.59
N ASP A 285 -0.50 18.26 7.53
CA ASP A 285 0.07 18.10 6.19
C ASP A 285 1.55 18.51 6.12
N LEU A 286 1.97 19.51 6.89
CA LEU A 286 3.37 19.90 7.00
C LEU A 286 4.20 18.73 7.56
N GLU A 287 3.79 18.20 8.72
CA GLU A 287 4.44 17.04 9.34
C GLU A 287 4.38 15.81 8.42
N PHE A 288 3.29 15.65 7.66
CA PHE A 288 3.17 14.59 6.67
C PHE A 288 4.21 14.71 5.56
N THR A 289 4.43 15.91 5.02
CA THR A 289 5.46 16.14 3.98
C THR A 289 6.88 15.89 4.54
N PHE A 290 7.13 16.23 5.80
CA PHE A 290 8.42 15.98 6.45
C PHE A 290 8.63 14.48 6.69
N ALA A 291 7.58 13.77 7.11
CA ALA A 291 7.61 12.34 7.26
C ALA A 291 7.90 11.63 5.94
N ALA A 292 7.21 11.99 4.86
CA ALA A 292 7.38 11.40 3.53
C ALA A 292 8.82 11.56 3.02
N ARG A 293 9.41 12.76 3.16
CA ARG A 293 10.82 13.01 2.83
C ARG A 293 11.78 12.18 3.69
N GLY A 294 11.55 12.13 5.00
CA GLY A 294 12.40 11.35 5.89
C GLY A 294 12.38 9.84 5.60
N TRP A 295 11.24 9.28 5.18
CA TRP A 295 11.19 7.88 4.72
C TRP A 295 11.93 7.70 3.39
N ALA A 296 11.77 8.62 2.44
CA ALA A 296 12.49 8.58 1.17
C ALA A 296 14.01 8.69 1.34
N GLU A 297 14.49 9.51 2.27
CA GLU A 297 15.91 9.60 2.61
C GLU A 297 16.45 8.28 3.18
N CYS A 298 15.74 7.67 4.14
CA CYS A 298 16.13 6.36 4.67
C CYS A 298 16.23 5.30 3.56
N VAL A 299 15.30 5.31 2.61
CA VAL A 299 15.24 4.35 1.49
C VAL A 299 16.36 4.59 0.49
N THR A 300 16.57 5.85 0.09
CA THR A 300 17.57 6.23 -0.91
C THR A 300 18.98 5.95 -0.42
N LEU A 301 19.26 6.21 0.86
CA LEU A 301 20.56 5.98 1.48
C LEU A 301 20.74 4.54 2.00
N GLY A 302 19.69 3.73 2.01
CA GLY A 302 19.72 2.36 2.54
C GLY A 302 19.97 2.28 4.06
N HIS A 303 19.56 3.30 4.81
CA HIS A 303 19.83 3.41 6.25
C HIS A 303 18.81 2.63 7.10
N PHE A 304 19.03 1.33 7.27
CA PHE A 304 18.17 0.46 8.10
C PHE A 304 18.05 0.94 9.56
N GLU A 305 19.15 1.37 10.18
CA GLU A 305 19.14 1.84 11.58
C GLU A 305 18.29 3.10 11.76
N THR A 306 18.40 4.07 10.85
CA THR A 306 17.58 5.27 10.89
C THR A 306 16.11 4.94 10.67
N TRP A 307 15.81 4.02 9.75
CA TRP A 307 14.46 3.52 9.54
C TRP A 307 13.89 2.89 10.82
N GLU A 308 14.65 2.01 11.47
CA GLU A 308 14.26 1.35 12.72
C GLU A 308 13.89 2.36 13.79
N LYS A 309 14.79 3.31 14.10
CA LYS A 309 14.55 4.34 15.13
C LYS A 309 13.30 5.16 14.83
N ARG A 310 13.09 5.54 13.57
CA ARG A 310 11.90 6.29 13.13
C ARG A 310 10.61 5.48 13.29
N PHE A 311 10.66 4.19 12.95
CA PHE A 311 9.50 3.29 13.04
C PHE A 311 9.16 2.98 14.48
N VAL A 312 10.13 2.52 15.27
CA VAL A 312 9.95 2.08 16.66
C VAL A 312 9.45 3.23 17.53
N SER A 313 10.01 4.43 17.42
CA SER A 313 9.52 5.58 18.19
C SER A 313 8.04 5.90 17.91
N THR A 314 7.58 5.78 16.66
CA THR A 314 6.15 5.93 16.34
C THR A 314 5.32 4.73 16.78
N GLN A 315 5.87 3.52 16.68
CA GLN A 315 5.22 2.30 17.15
C GLN A 315 4.94 2.34 18.64
N GLU A 316 5.90 2.78 19.46
CA GLU A 316 5.76 2.95 20.92
C GLU A 316 4.64 3.92 21.27
N PHE A 317 4.53 5.04 20.54
CA PHE A 317 3.45 6.01 20.74
C PHE A 317 2.05 5.40 20.54
N PHE A 318 1.87 4.56 19.51
CA PHE A 318 0.57 3.93 19.21
C PHE A 318 0.34 2.59 19.93
N GLN A 319 1.35 2.03 20.60
CA GLN A 319 1.29 0.73 21.24
C GLN A 319 0.05 0.52 22.14
N PRO A 320 -0.37 1.49 22.97
CA PRO A 320 -1.54 1.33 23.82
C PRO A 320 -2.86 1.10 23.07
N ARG A 321 -2.89 1.39 21.76
CA ARG A 321 -4.09 1.39 20.92
C ARG A 321 -4.15 0.19 19.96
N PHE A 322 -3.07 -0.60 19.85
CA PHE A 322 -3.00 -1.73 18.92
C PHE A 322 -4.00 -2.84 19.23
N ALA A 323 -4.33 -3.08 20.51
CA ALA A 323 -5.26 -4.16 20.87
C ALA A 323 -6.66 -3.92 20.29
N ASP A 324 -7.17 -2.70 20.41
CA ASP A 324 -8.49 -2.32 19.91
C ASP A 324 -8.47 -2.16 18.38
N ALA A 325 -7.42 -1.54 17.85
CA ALA A 325 -7.20 -1.42 16.40
C ALA A 325 -7.15 -2.79 15.70
N LYS A 326 -6.55 -3.80 16.33
CA LYS A 326 -6.46 -5.15 15.78
C LYS A 326 -7.83 -5.79 15.61
N LYS A 327 -8.73 -5.65 16.60
CA LYS A 327 -10.09 -6.20 16.52
C LYS A 327 -10.86 -5.61 15.34
N VAL A 328 -10.89 -4.28 15.23
CA VAL A 328 -11.58 -3.57 14.15
C VAL A 328 -10.94 -3.86 12.79
N GLY A 329 -9.61 -3.89 12.73
CA GLY A 329 -8.86 -4.23 11.53
C GLY A 329 -9.16 -5.63 11.02
N ASP A 330 -9.20 -6.64 11.90
CA ASP A 330 -9.47 -8.02 11.51
C ASP A 330 -10.90 -8.21 10.96
N GLU A 331 -11.90 -7.52 11.53
CA GLU A 331 -13.27 -7.52 11.01
C GLU A 331 -13.38 -6.88 9.63
N MET A 332 -12.73 -5.73 9.43
CA MET A 332 -12.67 -5.06 8.14
C MET A 332 -12.07 -5.98 7.06
N MET A 333 -10.97 -6.67 7.39
CA MET A 333 -10.30 -7.56 6.44
C MET A 333 -11.14 -8.78 6.07
N LYS A 334 -11.87 -9.35 7.03
CA LYS A 334 -12.82 -10.44 6.74
C LYS A 334 -13.89 -10.00 5.74
N ARG A 335 -14.42 -8.78 5.89
CA ARG A 335 -15.43 -8.25 4.97
C ARG A 335 -14.88 -7.95 3.58
N VAL A 336 -13.66 -7.42 3.49
CA VAL A 336 -12.97 -7.24 2.20
C VAL A 336 -12.72 -8.58 1.51
N GLN A 337 -12.25 -9.60 2.25
CA GLN A 337 -12.05 -10.94 1.69
C GLN A 337 -13.37 -11.55 1.20
N ALA A 338 -14.45 -11.46 1.99
CA ALA A 338 -15.76 -11.98 1.58
C ALA A 338 -16.26 -11.31 0.28
N SER A 339 -16.11 -9.99 0.16
CA SER A 339 -16.45 -9.26 -1.07
C SER A 339 -15.62 -9.71 -2.27
N MET A 340 -14.32 -10.02 -2.08
CA MET A 340 -13.47 -10.59 -3.13
C MET A 340 -13.95 -11.97 -3.57
N ASP A 341 -14.31 -12.83 -2.63
CA ASP A 341 -14.77 -14.19 -2.92
C ASP A 341 -16.11 -14.18 -3.66
N GLU A 342 -16.99 -13.22 -3.36
CA GLU A 342 -18.24 -12.99 -4.09
C GLU A 342 -18.00 -12.52 -5.53
N ALA A 343 -17.08 -11.57 -5.75
CA ALA A 343 -16.73 -11.11 -7.09
C ALA A 343 -16.19 -12.24 -7.96
N LEU A 344 -15.29 -13.07 -7.41
CA LEU A 344 -14.74 -14.24 -8.12
C LEU A 344 -15.82 -15.28 -8.49
N LYS A 345 -16.84 -15.46 -7.65
CA LYS A 345 -17.98 -16.35 -7.95
C LYS A 345 -18.87 -15.80 -9.08
N MET A 346 -18.92 -14.47 -9.25
CA MET A 346 -19.69 -13.84 -10.34
C MET A 346 -18.93 -13.87 -11.67
N GLU A 347 -17.59 -13.73 -11.65
CA GLU A 347 -16.75 -13.81 -12.86
C GLU A 347 -16.57 -15.24 -13.39
N GLY A 348 -16.75 -16.26 -12.54
CA GLY A 348 -16.73 -17.67 -12.91
C GLY A 348 -18.06 -18.25 -13.40
N LYS A 349 -19.10 -17.43 -13.54
CA LYS A 349 -20.39 -17.75 -14.17
C LYS A 349 -20.49 -17.07 -15.52
#